data_AF-A0A832U897-F1
#
_entry.id   AF-A0A832U897-F1
#
_cell.length_a   1.000
_cell.length_b   1.000
_cell.length_c   1.000
_cell.angle_alpha   90.00
_cell.angle_beta   90.00
_cell.angle_gamma   90.00
#
_symmetry.space_group_name_H-M   'P 1'
#
loop_
_entity.id
_entity.type
_entity.pdbx_description
1 polymer ?
#
loop_
_entity_poly.entity_id
_entity_poly.type
_entity_poly.pdbx_seq_one_letter_code
_entity_poly.pdbx_strand_id
1 'polypeptide(L)'
;ANQDMFRRKVGASVVAVRRAGGIHAFDTMNHFFFISQMVVPGSSYWNIGIGLAPGDVNGDEEGLNTMKTLGKNMAWLLKKIND
;
A
#
# COMPACT_ATOMS: atom_id res chain seq x y z
N ALA A 1 -11.55 2.36 -21.18
CA ALA A 1 -10.27 2.93 -21.68
C ALA A 1 -9.12 2.00 -21.27
N ASN A 2 -7.99 1.98 -22.00
CA ASN A 2 -6.79 1.15 -21.72
C ASN A 2 -7.01 -0.38 -21.60
N GLN A 3 -8.10 -0.93 -22.12
CA GLN A 3 -8.35 -2.39 -22.19
C GLN A 3 -8.08 -3.15 -20.89
N ASP A 4 -8.45 -2.56 -19.74
CA ASP A 4 -8.21 -3.14 -18.40
C ASP A 4 -6.72 -3.51 -18.14
N MET A 5 -5.77 -2.68 -18.58
CA MET A 5 -4.31 -2.87 -18.47
C MET A 5 -3.81 -3.38 -17.10
N PHE A 6 -4.47 -3.02 -16.00
CA PHE A 6 -4.05 -3.41 -14.65
C PHE A 6 -4.86 -4.57 -14.04
N ARG A 7 -5.77 -5.17 -14.81
CA ARG A 7 -6.60 -6.29 -14.35
C ARG A 7 -5.73 -7.42 -13.79
N ARG A 8 -6.12 -7.92 -12.62
CA ARG A 8 -5.47 -9.01 -11.87
C ARG A 8 -4.03 -8.73 -11.44
N LYS A 9 -3.51 -7.51 -11.62
CA LYS A 9 -2.22 -7.12 -11.05
C LYS A 9 -2.34 -6.87 -9.55
N VAL A 10 -1.25 -7.12 -8.84
CA VAL A 10 -1.14 -6.74 -7.42
C VAL A 10 -0.84 -5.25 -7.31
N GLY A 11 -1.56 -4.55 -6.43
CA GLY A 11 -1.32 -3.14 -6.13
C GLY A 11 -1.38 -2.89 -4.63
N ALA A 12 -0.57 -1.96 -4.13
CA ALA A 12 -0.61 -1.53 -2.74
C ALA A 12 -0.34 -0.03 -2.66
N SER A 13 -1.18 0.70 -1.92
CA SER A 13 -0.99 2.12 -1.64
C SER A 13 -0.14 2.26 -0.39
N VAL A 14 0.74 3.26 -0.38
CA VAL A 14 1.58 3.62 0.76
C VAL A 14 1.56 5.14 0.88
N VAL A 15 1.40 5.64 2.11
CA VAL A 15 1.41 7.08 2.40
C VAL A 15 2.51 7.38 3.41
N ALA A 16 3.26 8.45 3.18
CA ALA A 16 4.11 9.07 4.21
C ALA A 16 3.51 10.44 4.56
N VAL A 17 3.33 10.73 5.85
CA VAL A 17 2.67 11.95 6.31
C VAL A 17 3.25 12.42 7.64
N ARG A 18 3.21 13.73 7.93
CA ARG A 18 3.69 14.22 9.24
C ARG A 18 2.62 14.21 10.33
N ARG A 19 1.33 14.38 9.96
CA ARG A 19 0.18 14.53 10.88
C ARG A 19 -1.07 13.90 10.25
N ALA A 20 -2.04 14.71 9.84
CA ALA A 20 -3.35 14.28 9.34
C ALA A 20 -3.38 14.15 7.81
N GLY A 21 -4.47 13.57 7.30
CA GLY A 21 -4.73 13.41 5.86
C GLY A 21 -4.26 12.07 5.28
N GLY A 22 -3.52 11.27 6.05
CA GLY A 22 -3.00 9.96 5.60
C GLY A 22 -4.10 8.99 5.16
N ILE A 23 -5.18 8.88 5.94
CA ILE A 23 -6.31 7.99 5.64
C ILE A 23 -7.04 8.42 4.36
N HIS A 24 -7.39 9.70 4.20
CA HIS A 24 -8.06 10.18 2.98
C HIS A 24 -7.21 9.95 1.71
N ALA A 25 -5.90 10.17 1.79
CA ALA A 25 -4.99 9.87 0.68
C ALA A 25 -4.93 8.36 0.39
N PHE A 26 -4.84 7.54 1.44
CA PHE A 26 -4.83 6.08 1.35
C PHE A 26 -6.11 5.54 0.69
N ASP A 27 -7.29 5.98 1.13
CA ASP A 27 -8.59 5.58 0.59
C ASP A 27 -8.74 5.98 -0.88
N THR A 28 -8.35 7.23 -1.21
CA THR A 28 -8.44 7.75 -2.58
C THR A 28 -7.58 6.92 -3.55
N MET A 29 -6.37 6.53 -3.14
CA MET A 29 -5.53 5.66 -3.96
C MET A 29 -6.14 4.26 -4.13
N ASN A 30 -6.76 3.70 -3.08
CA ASN A 30 -7.38 2.39 -3.15
C ASN A 30 -8.59 2.35 -4.08
N HIS A 31 -9.35 3.44 -4.19
CA HIS A 31 -10.42 3.53 -5.21
C HIS A 31 -9.89 3.27 -6.63
N PHE A 32 -8.71 3.79 -6.97
CA PHE A 32 -8.09 3.56 -8.28
C PHE A 32 -7.73 2.09 -8.50
N PHE A 33 -7.20 1.39 -7.49
CA PHE A 33 -6.87 -0.03 -7.61
C PHE A 33 -8.12 -0.89 -7.81
N PHE A 34 -9.17 -0.63 -7.03
CA PHE A 34 -10.40 -1.43 -7.09
C PHE A 34 -11.17 -1.22 -8.40
N ILE A 35 -11.31 0.01 -8.88
CA ILE A 35 -11.95 0.25 -10.19
C ILE A 35 -11.14 -0.35 -11.35
N SER A 36 -9.82 -0.51 -11.18
CA SER A 36 -8.91 -1.10 -12.17
C SER A 36 -8.80 -2.63 -12.10
N GLN A 37 -9.66 -3.30 -11.33
CA GLN A 37 -9.65 -4.76 -11.12
C GLN A 37 -8.31 -5.30 -10.58
N MET A 38 -7.59 -4.51 -9.79
CA MET A 38 -6.36 -4.94 -9.13
C MET A 38 -6.66 -5.73 -7.86
N VAL A 39 -5.73 -6.60 -7.47
CA VAL A 39 -5.78 -7.34 -6.20
C VAL A 39 -4.94 -6.60 -5.18
N VAL A 40 -5.55 -6.15 -4.08
CA VAL A 40 -4.89 -5.34 -3.05
C VAL A 40 -4.64 -6.19 -1.81
N PRO A 41 -3.39 -6.53 -1.45
CA PRO A 41 -3.08 -7.22 -0.21
C PRO A 41 -3.11 -6.24 0.95
N GLY A 42 -3.70 -6.65 2.07
CA GLY A 42 -3.64 -5.92 3.33
C GLY A 42 -2.28 -6.01 4.01
N SER A 43 -2.13 -5.29 5.11
CA SER A 43 -1.00 -5.38 6.03
C SER A 43 -1.48 -5.51 7.48
N SER A 44 -0.58 -5.43 8.45
CA SER A 44 -0.89 -5.42 9.89
C SER A 44 -1.63 -4.16 10.33
N TYR A 45 -1.52 -3.06 9.57
CA TYR A 45 -2.26 -1.82 9.77
C TYR A 45 -2.44 -1.08 8.43
N TRP A 46 -3.01 0.13 8.45
CA TRP A 46 -3.03 1.00 7.28
C TRP A 46 -1.60 1.34 6.84
N ASN A 47 -1.32 1.27 5.53
CA ASN A 47 0.03 1.47 4.99
C ASN A 47 0.44 2.96 5.04
N ILE A 48 0.62 3.49 6.24
CA ILE A 48 0.91 4.88 6.54
C ILE A 48 2.17 4.92 7.40
N GLY A 49 3.16 5.70 6.98
CA GLY A 49 4.36 6.03 7.77
C GLY A 49 4.34 7.49 8.22
N ILE A 50 4.79 7.74 9.45
CA ILE A 50 4.80 9.07 10.06
C ILE A 50 6.21 9.69 10.06
N GLY A 51 6.36 10.90 9.53
CA GLY A 51 7.63 11.65 9.53
C GLY A 51 7.50 13.07 8.98
N LEU A 52 8.29 14.02 9.49
CA LEU A 52 8.30 15.42 9.02
C LEU A 52 9.37 15.65 7.96
N ALA A 53 10.62 15.30 8.27
CA ALA A 53 11.75 15.41 7.37
C ALA A 53 12.00 14.08 6.63
N PRO A 54 12.66 14.12 5.46
CA PRO A 54 13.12 12.91 4.80
C PRO A 54 13.94 12.04 5.77
N GLY A 55 13.54 10.79 5.93
CA GLY A 55 14.20 9.84 6.83
C GLY A 55 13.59 9.73 8.22
N ASP A 56 12.76 10.68 8.67
CA ASP A 56 12.10 10.61 9.98
C ASP A 56 11.21 9.36 10.13
N VAL A 57 10.64 8.89 9.01
CA VAL A 57 9.84 7.66 8.97
C VAL A 57 10.63 6.42 9.41
N ASN A 58 11.97 6.48 9.42
CA ASN A 58 12.78 5.39 9.96
C ASN A 58 12.67 5.25 11.49
N GLY A 59 12.19 6.30 12.18
CA GLY A 59 11.85 6.27 13.60
C GLY A 59 10.42 5.81 13.89
N ASP A 60 9.58 5.66 12.86
CA ASP A 60 8.23 5.12 12.98
C ASP A 60 8.27 3.59 12.92
N GLU A 61 8.52 2.98 14.09
CA GLU A 61 8.67 1.53 14.19
C GLU A 61 7.40 0.77 13.77
N GLU A 62 6.21 1.29 14.08
CA GLU A 62 4.93 0.69 13.69
C GLU A 62 4.72 0.77 12.18
N GLY A 63 4.97 1.94 11.59
CA GLY A 63 4.92 2.13 10.14
C GLY A 63 5.90 1.20 9.42
N LEU A 64 7.14 1.10 9.89
CA LEU A 64 8.14 0.18 9.33
C LEU A 64 7.72 -1.29 9.43
N ASN A 65 7.17 -1.72 10.57
CA ASN A 65 6.68 -3.09 10.73
C ASN A 65 5.46 -3.36 9.84
N THR A 66 4.59 -2.36 9.64
CA THR A 66 3.50 -2.42 8.67
C THR A 66 4.03 -2.58 7.25
N MET A 67 5.07 -1.85 6.83
CA MET A 67 5.65 -2.02 5.49
C MET A 67 6.32 -3.38 5.31
N LYS A 68 6.99 -3.91 6.35
CA LYS A 68 7.56 -5.27 6.32
C LYS A 68 6.48 -6.33 6.13
N THR A 69 5.35 -6.21 6.84
CA THR A 69 4.21 -7.13 6.70
C THR A 69 3.57 -7.01 5.33
N LEU A 70 3.38 -5.80 4.82
CA LEU A 70 2.87 -5.55 3.46
C LEU A 70 3.74 -6.24 2.42
N GLY A 71 5.07 -6.08 2.51
CA GLY A 71 6.02 -6.72 1.60
C GLY A 71 5.95 -8.25 1.65
N LYS A 72 5.81 -8.85 2.84
CA LYS A 72 5.61 -10.29 3.01
C LYS A 72 4.30 -10.76 2.36
N ASN A 73 3.20 -10.04 2.58
CA ASN A 73 1.89 -10.37 2.03
C ASN A 73 1.88 -10.22 0.51
N MET A 74 2.49 -9.16 -0.03
CA MET A 74 2.69 -8.99 -1.47
C MET A 74 3.51 -10.12 -2.08
N ALA A 75 4.65 -10.46 -1.48
CA ALA A 75 5.51 -11.53 -1.98
C ALA A 75 4.81 -12.89 -1.96
N TRP A 76 4.03 -13.17 -0.90
CA TRP A 76 3.20 -14.37 -0.83
C TRP A 76 2.13 -14.37 -1.93
N LEU A 77 1.38 -13.28 -2.09
CA LEU A 77 0.30 -13.18 -3.08
C LEU A 77 0.84 -13.34 -4.50
N LEU A 78 1.91 -12.61 -4.85
CA LEU A 78 2.55 -12.68 -6.16
C LEU A 78 3.00 -14.11 -6.49
N LYS A 79 3.54 -14.87 -5.53
CA LYS A 79 3.89 -16.29 -5.72
C LYS A 79 2.67 -17.19 -5.93
N LYS A 80 1.50 -16.81 -5.41
CA LYS A 80 0.26 -17.60 -5.49
C LYS A 80 -0.55 -17.34 -6.74
N ILE A 81 -0.45 -16.15 -7.33
CA ILE A 81 -1.21 -15.76 -8.52
C ILE A 81 -0.37 -15.78 -9.81
N ASN A 82 0.81 -16.41 -9.76
CA ASN A 82 1.74 -16.54 -10.88
C ASN A 82 1.32 -17.67 -11.84
N ASP A 83 0.12 -17.52 -12.39
CA ASP A 83 -0.41 -18.31 -13.51
C ASP A 83 -0.14 -17.60 -14.85
#